data_AF-A0A1Q7BSF5-F1
#
_entry.id   AF-A0A1Q7BSF5-F1
#
_cell.length_a   1.000
_cell.length_b   1.000
_cell.length_c   1.000
_cell.angle_alpha   90.00
_cell.angle_beta   90.00
_cell.angle_gamma   90.00
#
_symmetry.space_group_name_H-M   'P 1'
#
loop_
_entity.id
_entity.type
_entity.pdbx_description
1 polymer ?
#
loop_
_entity_poly.entity_id
_entity_poly.type
_entity_poly.pdbx_seq_one_letter_code
_entity_poly.pdbx_strand_id
1 'polypeptide(L)' 'MIGLHHGTIYRAELTERARIRIESGEEFEAASPAATAVLDKQSWNGWMFWHVAGPDGGMTLLDDIRKSAIAQKPASEA' A
#
# COMPACT_ATOMS: atom_id res chain seq x y z
N MET A 1 -4.80 5.25 1.21
CA MET A 1 -3.43 4.97 0.73
C MET A 1 -3.02 6.02 -0.29
N ILE A 2 -1.75 6.37 -0.31
CA ILE A 2 -1.18 7.41 -1.17
C ILE A 2 0.13 6.91 -1.78
N GLY A 3 0.32 7.09 -3.08
CA GLY A 3 1.59 6.87 -3.78
C GLY A 3 2.09 8.18 -4.39
N LEU A 4 3.40 8.40 -4.40
CA LEU A 4 4.03 9.57 -5.02
C LEU A 4 5.01 9.10 -6.10
N HIS A 5 4.83 9.55 -7.34
CA HIS A 5 5.77 9.29 -8.43
C HIS A 5 5.95 10.54 -9.27
N HIS A 6 7.21 10.99 -9.42
CA HIS A 6 7.57 12.18 -10.21
C HIS A 6 6.73 13.44 -9.90
N GLY A 7 6.39 13.65 -8.61
CA GLY A 7 5.57 14.78 -8.18
C GLY A 7 4.06 14.57 -8.31
N THR A 8 3.62 13.49 -8.94
CA THR A 8 2.20 13.12 -9.04
C THR A 8 1.77 12.26 -7.86
N ILE A 9 0.67 12.65 -7.23
CA ILE A 9 0.04 11.93 -6.13
C ILE A 9 -1.05 11.01 -6.69
N TYR A 10 -0.98 9.74 -6.32
CA TYR A 10 -1.97 8.72 -6.63
C TYR A 10 -2.68 8.31 -5.35
N ARG A 11 -4.01 8.24 -5.38
CA ARG A 11 -4.80 7.81 -4.22
C ARG A 11 -5.41 6.43 -4.46
N ALA A 12 -5.51 5.69 -3.37
CA ALA A 12 -6.20 4.42 -3.31
C ALA A 12 -6.81 4.22 -1.93
N GLU A 13 -7.87 3.44 -1.82
CA GLU A 13 -8.50 3.06 -0.56
C GLU A 13 -8.42 1.56 -0.33
N LEU A 14 -8.43 1.15 0.94
CA LEU A 14 -8.62 -0.25 1.30
C LEU A 14 -10.12 -0.45 1.54
N THR A 15 -10.74 -1.30 0.74
CA THR A 15 -12.18 -1.58 0.84
C THR A 15 -12.47 -2.55 1.99
N GLU A 16 -13.73 -2.66 2.38
CA GLU A 16 -14.21 -3.62 3.39
C GLU A 16 -13.92 -5.08 3.02
N ARG A 17 -13.68 -5.37 1.73
CA ARG A 17 -13.33 -6.70 1.22
C ARG A 17 -11.81 -6.94 1.21
N ALA A 18 -11.05 -6.11 1.92
CA ALA A 18 -9.58 -6.13 1.91
C ALA A 18 -8.98 -6.01 0.49
N ARG A 19 -9.68 -5.31 -0.41
CA ARG A 19 -9.18 -4.98 -1.76
C ARG A 19 -8.64 -3.56 -1.77
N ILE A 20 -7.68 -3.31 -2.64
CA ILE A 20 -7.16 -1.98 -2.91
C ILE A 20 -7.93 -1.41 -4.08
N ARG A 21 -8.72 -0.36 -3.87
CA ARG A 21 -9.40 0.37 -4.93
C ARG A 21 -8.63 1.65 -5.28
N ILE A 22 -8.25 1.82 -6.54
CA ILE A 22 -7.55 3.03 -7.02
C ILE A 22 -8.56 4.08 -7.49
N GLU A 23 -8.12 5.32 -7.76
CA GLU A 23 -9.01 6.42 -8.20
C GLU A 23 -9.85 6.10 -9.46
N SER A 24 -9.40 5.21 -10.35
CA SER A 24 -10.20 4.75 -11.51
C SER A 24 -11.39 3.87 -11.13
N GLY A 25 -11.44 3.39 -9.88
CA GLY A 25 -12.44 2.44 -9.38
C GLY A 25 -12.04 0.97 -9.51
N GLU A 26 -10.93 0.66 -10.19
CA GLU A 26 -10.42 -0.71 -10.29
C GLU A 26 -9.94 -1.25 -8.94
N GLU A 27 -10.17 -2.54 -8.70
CA GLU A 27 -9.87 -3.21 -7.43
C GLU A 27 -8.84 -4.33 -7.56
N PHE A 28 -7.87 -4.34 -6.67
CA PHE A 28 -6.75 -5.28 -6.67
C PHE A 28 -6.62 -6.00 -5.32
N GLU A 29 -6.11 -7.22 -5.34
CA GLU A 29 -5.85 -8.01 -4.12
C GLU A 29 -4.51 -7.66 -3.47
N ALA A 30 -3.64 -7.00 -4.21
CA ALA A 30 -2.26 -6.79 -3.80
C ALA A 30 -1.76 -5.40 -4.19
N ALA A 31 -0.80 -4.92 -3.39
CA ALA A 31 -0.20 -3.59 -3.54
C ALA A 31 0.48 -3.41 -4.92
N SER A 32 1.17 -4.43 -5.43
CA SER A 32 1.93 -4.32 -6.68
C SER A 32 1.03 -4.15 -7.91
N PRO A 33 -0.01 -4.99 -8.14
CA PRO A 33 -0.97 -4.76 -9.23
C PRO A 33 -1.65 -3.38 -9.19
N ALA A 34 -1.98 -2.89 -8.00
CA ALA A 34 -2.54 -1.54 -7.86
C ALA A 34 -1.53 -0.46 -8.26
N ALA A 35 -0.25 -0.62 -7.87
CA ALA A 35 0.81 0.32 -8.24
C ALA A 35 1.08 0.30 -9.76
N THR A 36 1.13 -0.88 -10.38
CA THR A 36 1.34 -1.00 -11.83
C THR A 36 0.21 -0.35 -12.62
N ALA A 37 -1.03 -0.48 -12.13
CA ALA A 37 -2.20 0.12 -12.79
C ALA A 37 -2.15 1.66 -12.76
N VAL A 38 -1.86 2.27 -11.61
CA VAL A 38 -1.81 3.75 -11.54
C VAL A 38 -0.59 4.37 -12.21
N LEU A 39 0.52 3.61 -12.30
CA LEU A 39 1.74 4.06 -12.95
C LEU A 39 1.79 3.75 -14.45
N ASP A 40 0.84 2.96 -14.96
CA ASP A 40 0.85 2.39 -16.32
C ASP A 40 2.21 1.74 -16.66
N LYS A 41 2.67 0.83 -15.78
CA LYS A 41 3.94 0.11 -15.93
C LYS A 41 3.76 -1.39 -15.80
N GLN A 42 4.58 -2.15 -16.51
CA GLN A 42 4.55 -3.62 -16.49
C GLN A 42 4.90 -4.21 -15.12
N SER A 43 5.76 -3.54 -14.34
CA SER A 43 6.17 -4.02 -13.01
C SER A 43 6.54 -2.84 -12.12
N TRP A 44 6.07 -2.91 -10.87
CA TRP A 44 6.45 -1.99 -9.81
C TRP A 44 6.30 -2.65 -8.45
N ASN A 45 7.19 -2.33 -7.51
CA ASN A 45 7.07 -2.83 -6.14
C ASN A 45 6.05 -1.97 -5.37
N GLY A 46 4.84 -2.50 -5.21
CA GLY A 46 3.77 -1.78 -4.51
C GLY A 46 4.04 -1.52 -3.03
N TRP A 47 4.84 -2.36 -2.36
CA TRP A 47 5.16 -2.19 -0.94
C TRP A 47 6.03 -0.98 -0.66
N MET A 48 6.89 -0.60 -1.61
CA MET A 48 7.75 0.60 -1.51
C MET A 48 7.14 1.82 -2.21
N PHE A 49 5.90 1.71 -2.68
CA PHE A 49 5.20 2.78 -3.38
C PHE A 49 4.07 3.37 -2.54
N TRP A 50 3.23 2.50 -1.99
CA TRP A 50 2.07 2.92 -1.23
C TRP A 50 2.44 3.27 0.20
N HIS A 51 1.86 4.37 0.66
CA HIS A 51 1.89 4.83 2.03
C HIS A 51 0.47 4.84 2.61
N VAL A 52 0.38 4.68 3.93
CA VAL A 52 -0.82 4.98 4.71
C VAL A 52 -0.58 6.22 5.56
N ALA A 53 -1.62 7.03 5.74
CA ALA A 53 -1.59 8.13 6.68
C ALA A 53 -1.87 7.58 8.08
N GLY A 54 -0.97 7.85 9.01
CA GLY A 54 -1.15 7.62 10.44
C GLY A 54 -2.09 8.66 11.06
N PRO A 55 -2.55 8.44 12.30
CA PRO A 55 -3.44 9.36 13.02
C PRO A 55 -2.87 10.76 13.22
N ASP A 56 -1.54 10.88 13.23
CA ASP A 56 -0.77 12.12 13.37
C ASP A 56 -0.49 12.82 12.03
N GLY A 57 -1.01 12.28 10.92
CA GLY A 57 -0.72 12.75 9.56
C GLY A 57 0.63 12.29 9.01
N GLY A 58 1.38 11.48 9.76
CA GLY A 58 2.60 10.84 9.27
C GLY A 58 2.31 9.85 8.14
N MET A 59 3.18 9.79 7.13
CA MET A 59 3.03 8.85 6.02
C MET A 59 3.98 7.68 6.23
N THR A 60 3.45 6.46 6.31
CA THR A 60 4.26 5.25 6.52
C THR A 60 4.16 4.33 5.32
N LEU A 61 5.30 3.84 4.83
CA LEU A 61 5.35 2.85 3.75
C LEU A 61 4.71 1.53 4.19
N LEU A 62 4.02 0.86 3.26
CA LEU A 62 3.52 -0.49 3.51
C LEU A 62 4.66 -1.47 3.84
N ASP A 63 5.84 -1.32 3.24
CA ASP A 63 7.01 -2.14 3.56
C ASP A 63 7.46 -2.00 5.03
N ASP A 64 7.41 -0.80 5.59
CA ASP A 64 7.79 -0.55 6.98
C ASP A 64 6.77 -1.11 7.96
N ILE A 65 5.48 -1.04 7.62
CA ILE A 65 4.41 -1.70 8.38
C ILE A 65 4.62 -3.21 8.38
N ARG A 66 4.92 -3.79 7.22
CA ARG A 66 5.18 -5.22 7.09
C ARG A 66 6.37 -5.66 7.94
N LYS A 67 7.50 -4.94 7.87
CA LYS A 67 8.69 -5.21 8.70
C LYS A 67 8.36 -5.15 10.18
N SER A 68 7.62 -4.11 10.59
CA SER A 68 7.20 -3.93 11.99
C SER A 68 6.28 -5.06 12.47
N ALA A 69 5.34 -5.52 11.63
CA ALA A 69 4.45 -6.61 11.96
C ALA A 69 5.20 -7.96 12.10
N ILE A 70 6.17 -8.21 11.23
CA ILE A 70 7.02 -9.42 11.30
C ILE A 70 7.91 -9.38 12.55
N ALA A 71 8.49 -8.23 12.89
CA ALA A 71 9.31 -8.06 14.08
C ALA A 71 8.50 -8.21 15.38
N GLN A 72 7.22 -7.87 15.37
CA GLN A 72 6.30 -8.00 16.49
C GLN A 72 5.76 -9.40 16.74
N LYS A 73 6.27 -10.44 16.05
CA LYS A 73 5.78 -11.82 16.13
C LYS A 73 5.46 -12.19 17.60
N PRO A 74 4.19 -12.47 17.95
CA PRO A 74 3.86 -12.83 19.32
C PRO A 74 4.62 -14.10 19.69
N ALA A 75 5.24 -14.11 20.88
CA ALA A 75 5.76 -15.32 21.47
C ALA A 75 4.58 -16.21 21.88
N SER A 76 4.03 -16.99 20.96
CA SER A 76 3.29 -18.23 21.29
C SER A 76 2.96 -19.02 20.03
N GLU A 77 3.71 -20.10 19.81
CA GLU A 77 3.16 -21.45 19.63
C GLU A 77 4.27 -22.39 20.11
N ALA A 78 4.11 -22.87 21.35
CA ALA A 78 4.89 -23.92 22.00
C ALA A 78 3.95 -25.08 22.33
#